data_AF-A0A9D5M7S6-F1
#
_entry.id   AF-A0A9D5M7S6-F1
#
_cell.length_a   1.000
_cell.length_b   1.000
_cell.length_c   1.000
_cell.angle_alpha   90.00
_cell.angle_beta   90.00
_cell.angle_gamma   90.00
#
_symmetry.space_group_name_H-M   'P 1'
#
loop_
_entity.id
_entity.type
_entity.pdbx_description
1 polymer ?
#
loop_
_entity_poly.entity_id
_entity_poly.type
_entity_poly.pdbx_seq_one_letter_code
_entity_poly.pdbx_strand_id
1 'polypeptide(L)' 'MSGVDLIFKVAAIGIVVAVLNMLLVRAGRDDQAMMTTIAGLVVVLLVVIQEISSLFDTIKSVFGL' A
#
# COMPACT_ATOMS: atom_id res chain seq x y z
N MET A 1 -9.65 16.92 4.67
CA MET A 1 -10.29 15.69 4.14
C MET A 1 -9.29 14.54 3.97
N SER A 2 -8.19 14.52 4.74
CA SER A 2 -6.99 13.74 4.41
C SER A 2 -7.02 12.25 4.81
N GLY A 3 -7.78 11.88 5.84
CA GLY A 3 -7.79 10.48 6.32
C GLY A 3 -8.53 9.51 5.38
N VAL A 4 -9.49 10.02 4.62
CA VAL A 4 -10.33 9.19 3.72
C VAL A 4 -9.56 8.83 2.45
N ASP A 5 -8.72 9.74 1.94
CA ASP A 5 -7.90 9.53 0.74
C ASP A 5 -6.90 8.38 0.92
N LEU A 6 -6.31 8.26 2.11
CA LEU A 6 -5.39 7.17 2.45
C LEU A 6 -6.11 5.81 2.41
N ILE A 7 -7.31 5.74 2.99
CA ILE A 7 -8.13 4.51 3.00
C ILE A 7 -8.48 4.10 1.56
N PHE A 8 -8.91 5.05 0.72
CA PHE A 8 -9.20 4.78 -0.70
C PHE A 8 -7.96 4.31 -1.46
N LYS A 9 -6.79 4.92 -1.21
CA LYS A 9 -5.53 4.54 -1.86
C LYS A 9 -5.13 3.10 -1.52
N VAL A 10 -5.19 2.73 -0.24
CA VAL A 10 -4.90 1.36 0.21
C VAL A 10 -5.93 0.36 -0.32
N ALA A 11 -7.21 0.71 -0.32
CA ALA A 11 -8.27 -0.13 -0.87
C ALA A 11 -8.09 -0.38 -2.38
N ALA A 12 -7.73 0.66 -3.15
CA ALA A 12 -7.47 0.52 -4.58
C ALA A 12 -6.30 -0.44 -4.86
N ILE A 13 -5.19 -0.32 -4.10
CA ILE A 13 -4.06 -1.26 -4.20
C ILE A 13 -4.52 -2.68 -3.89
N GLY A 14 -5.31 -2.86 -2.82
CA GLY A 14 -5.85 -4.17 -2.44
C GLY A 14 -6.71 -4.82 -3.52
N ILE A 15 -7.59 -4.05 -4.16
CA ILE A 15 -8.43 -4.54 -5.28
C ILE A 15 -7.55 -4.97 -6.45
N VAL A 16 -6.58 -4.15 -6.86
CA VAL A 16 -5.68 -4.47 -7.97
C VAL A 16 -4.89 -5.74 -7.70
N VAL A 17 -4.30 -5.87 -6.50
CA VAL A 17 -3.53 -7.05 -6.09
C VAL A 17 -4.40 -8.30 -6.09
N ALA A 18 -5.63 -8.22 -5.56
CA ALA A 18 -6.56 -9.34 -5.54
C ALA A 18 -6.97 -9.79 -6.96
N VAL A 19 -7.25 -8.84 -7.85
CA VAL A 19 -7.58 -9.14 -9.25
C VAL A 19 -6.40 -9.77 -9.97
N LEU A 20 -5.18 -9.24 -9.81
CA LEU A 20 -3.98 -9.83 -10.41
C LEU A 20 -3.70 -11.23 -9.88
N ASN A 21 -3.82 -11.45 -8.58
CA ASN A 21 -3.68 -12.76 -7.97
C ASN A 21 -4.69 -13.76 -8.57
N MET A 22 -5.97 -13.38 -8.68
CA MET A 22 -7.00 -14.24 -9.29
C MET A 22 -6.68 -14.59 -10.75
N LEU A 23 -6.18 -13.62 -11.52
CA LEU A 23 -5.80 -13.84 -12.92
C LEU A 23 -4.58 -14.76 -13.04
N LEU A 24 -3.58 -14.62 -12.18
CA LEU A 24 -2.36 -15.43 -12.19
C LEU A 24 -2.64 -16.88 -11.78
N VAL A 25 -3.46 -17.10 -10.73
CA VAL A 25 -3.91 -18.44 -10.34
C VAL A 25 -4.70 -19.08 -11.48
N ARG A 26 -5.63 -18.35 -12.12
CA ARG A 26 -6.38 -18.87 -13.28
C ARG A 26 -5.50 -19.18 -14.49
N ALA A 27 -4.33 -18.53 -14.62
CA ALA A 27 -3.35 -18.80 -15.65
C ALA A 27 -2.38 -19.94 -15.30
N GLY A 28 -2.53 -20.58 -14.12
CA GLY A 28 -1.62 -21.64 -13.64
C GLY A 28 -0.25 -21.13 -13.19
N ARG A 29 -0.15 -19.85 -12.79
CA ARG A 29 1.10 -19.18 -12.38
C ARG A 29 1.09 -18.90 -10.87
N ASP A 30 0.92 -19.94 -10.05
CA ASP A 30 0.72 -19.83 -8.60
C ASP A 30 1.87 -19.11 -7.88
N ASP A 31 3.13 -19.39 -8.26
CA ASP A 31 4.30 -18.71 -7.69
C ASP A 31 4.26 -17.20 -7.88
N GLN A 32 3.78 -16.73 -9.03
CA GLN A 32 3.66 -15.29 -9.29
C GLN A 32 2.48 -14.66 -8.59
N ALA A 33 1.40 -15.43 -8.40
CA ALA A 33 0.26 -15.02 -7.60
C ALA A 33 0.68 -14.75 -6.15
N MET A 34 1.52 -15.64 -5.58
CA MET A 34 2.15 -15.44 -4.27
C MET A 34 3.06 -14.19 -4.27
N MET A 35 3.98 -14.06 -5.24
CA MET A 35 4.86 -12.89 -5.32
C MET A 35 4.08 -11.58 -5.45
N THR A 36 2.97 -11.56 -6.20
CA THR A 36 2.11 -10.39 -6.37
C THR A 36 1.44 -9.97 -5.08
N THR A 37 1.01 -10.95 -4.27
CA THR A 37 0.42 -10.68 -2.94
C THR A 37 1.45 -10.05 -2.01
N ILE A 38 2.69 -10.56 -2.01
CA ILE A 38 3.79 -9.98 -1.22
C ILE A 38 4.12 -8.57 -1.71
N ALA A 39 4.25 -8.37 -3.02
CA ALA A 39 4.50 -7.05 -3.60
C ALA A 39 3.40 -6.05 -3.22
N GLY A 40 2.13 -6.48 -3.24
CA GLY A 40 1.00 -5.69 -2.78
C GLY A 40 1.14 -5.23 -1.33
N LEU A 41 1.51 -6.14 -0.43
CA LEU A 41 1.77 -5.81 0.98
C LEU A 41 2.93 -4.82 1.13
N VAL A 42 4.03 -5.02 0.42
CA VAL A 42 5.19 -4.11 0.45
C VAL A 42 4.81 -2.71 0.00
N VAL A 43 4.01 -2.59 -1.07
CA VAL A 43 3.53 -1.28 -1.55
C VAL A 43 2.67 -0.58 -0.50
N VAL A 44 1.79 -1.30 0.20
CA VAL A 44 0.99 -0.73 1.29
C VAL A 44 1.89 -0.25 2.44
N LEU A 45 2.91 -1.02 2.81
CA LEU A 45 3.87 -0.61 3.83
C LEU A 45 4.63 0.67 3.44
N LEU A 46 5.01 0.83 2.16
CA LEU A 46 5.65 2.05 1.68
C LEU A 46 4.73 3.27 1.79
N VAL A 47 3.42 3.11 1.55
CA VAL A 47 2.44 4.17 1.76
C VAL A 47 2.38 4.57 3.23
N VAL A 48 2.37 3.61 4.16
CA VAL A 48 2.37 3.88 5.60
C VAL A 48 3.64 4.63 6.04
N ILE A 49 4.81 4.27 5.50
CA ILE A 49 6.08 4.95 5.82
C ILE A 49 6.03 6.44 5.43
N GLN A 50 5.42 6.79 4.30
CA GLN A 50 5.27 8.19 3.88
C GLN A 50 4.40 8.98 4.84
N GLU A 51 3.30 8.40 5.31
CA GLU A 51 2.43 9.03 6.32
C GLU A 51 3.14 9.26 7.64
N ILE A 52 3.94 8.27 8.07
CA ILE A 52 4.80 8.42 9.26
C ILE A 52 5.81 9.56 9.06
N SER A 53 6.46 9.65 7.90
CA SER A 53 7.40 10.73 7.60
C SER A 53 6.73 12.10 7.68
N SER A 54 5.54 12.24 7.09
CA SER A 54 4.74 13.47 7.14
C SER A 54 4.40 13.87 8.58
N LEU A 55 4.07 12.89 9.43
CA LEU A 55 3.85 13.12 10.85
C LEU A 55 5.12 13.61 11.55
N PHE A 56 6.27 13.00 11.26
CA PHE A 56 7.56 13.45 11.81
C PHE A 56 7.91 14.88 11.38
N ASP A 57 7.67 15.24 10.13
CA ASP A 57 7.92 16.60 9.64
C ASP A 57 6.96 17.61 10.27
N THR A 58 5.71 17.22 10.50
CA THR A 58 4.73 18.02 11.26
C THR A 58 5.21 18.23 12.70
N ILE A 59 5.72 17.19 13.36
CA ILE A 59 6.29 17.27 14.71
C ILE A 59 7.48 18.24 14.72
N LYS A 60 8.46 18.07 13.81
CA LYS A 60 9.62 18.96 13.71
C LYS A 60 9.21 20.42 13.52
N SER A 61 8.23 20.67 12.65
CA SER A 61 7.69 22.02 12.41
C SER A 61 7.06 22.62 13.67
N VAL A 62 6.28 21.85 14.44
CA VAL A 62 5.68 22.32 15.70
C VAL A 62 6.76 22.64 16.74
N PHE A 63 7.83 21.86 16.78
CA PHE A 63 8.95 22.06 17.70
C PHE A 63 10.03 23.03 17.18
N GLY A 64 9.88 23.57 15.95
CA GLY A 64 10.82 24.53 15.35
C GLY A 64 12.20 23.94 14.99
N LEU A 65 12.25 22.63 14.70
CA LEU A 65 13.47 21.87 14.36
C LEU A 65 13.59 21.62 12.85
#